data_AF-A0A6G1RD74-F1
#
_entry.id   AF-A0A6G1RD74-F1
#
_cell.length_a   1.000
_cell.length_b   1.000
_cell.length_c   1.000
_cell.angle_alpha   90.00
_cell.angle_beta   90.00
_cell.angle_gamma   90.00
#
_symmetry.space_group_name_H-M   'P 1'
#
loop_
_entity.id
_entity.type
_entity.pdbx_description
1 polymer ?
#
loop_
_entity_poly.entity_id
_entity_poly.type
_entity_poly.pdbx_seq_one_letter_code
_entity_poly.pdbx_strand_id
1 'polypeptide(L)'
;QFHFLSWPAEGIPTTTRPLLDFRRKVNKCYRGRSCPIIVHCSDGAGRTGTYILVDMVLNRMAKGVKEIDIAATLEHIRDQRPGMVQTKDQFEFALTAVAEEVNAILKALPQ
;
A
#
# COMPACT_ATOMS: atom_id res chain seq x y z
N GLN A 1 7.46 16.54 -0.96
CA GLN A 1 6.17 16.02 -0.46
C GLN A 1 5.46 15.33 -1.61
N PHE A 2 4.83 14.17 -1.36
CA PHE A 2 3.97 13.51 -2.34
C PHE A 2 2.51 13.65 -1.89
N HIS A 3 1.63 14.16 -2.75
CA HIS A 3 0.22 14.41 -2.43
C HIS A 3 -0.67 13.65 -3.41
N PHE A 4 -1.45 12.69 -2.90
CA PHE A 4 -2.39 11.92 -3.70
C PHE A 4 -3.79 12.55 -3.63
N LEU A 5 -4.25 13.12 -4.77
CA LEU A 5 -5.45 13.96 -4.83
C LEU A 5 -6.74 13.20 -5.17
N SER A 6 -6.63 11.96 -5.67
CA SER A 6 -7.75 11.21 -6.23
C SER A 6 -8.37 10.22 -5.25
N TRP A 7 -8.06 10.30 -3.95
CA TRP A 7 -8.72 9.51 -2.93
C TRP A 7 -9.89 10.30 -2.33
N PRO A 8 -11.14 9.83 -2.48
CA PRO A 8 -12.30 10.52 -1.91
C PRO A 8 -12.23 10.59 -0.37
N ALA A 9 -12.98 11.52 0.21
CA ALA A 9 -13.09 11.66 1.67
C ALA A 9 -13.74 10.41 2.29
N GLU A 10 -14.76 9.87 1.61
CA GLU A 10 -15.47 8.64 1.98
C GLU A 10 -15.25 7.58 0.89
N GLY A 11 -15.07 6.33 1.30
CA GLY A 11 -14.85 5.20 0.38
C GLY A 11 -13.41 5.06 -0.14
N ILE A 12 -13.30 4.54 -1.37
CA ILE A 12 -12.04 4.16 -2.03
C ILE A 12 -11.97 4.72 -3.45
N PRO A 13 -10.76 4.86 -4.03
CA PRO A 13 -10.63 5.13 -5.47
C PRO A 13 -11.27 4.01 -6.29
N THR A 14 -11.83 4.37 -7.46
CA THR A 14 -12.46 3.40 -8.37
C THR A 14 -11.49 2.43 -9.03
N THR A 15 -10.21 2.80 -9.10
CA THR A 15 -9.14 1.97 -9.67
C THR A 15 -7.90 2.05 -8.79
N THR A 16 -7.13 0.97 -8.75
CA THR A 16 -5.91 0.90 -7.93
C THR A 16 -4.70 1.52 -8.65
N ARG A 17 -4.74 1.57 -9.98
CA ARG A 17 -3.62 2.00 -10.84
C ARG A 17 -3.02 3.35 -10.46
N PRO A 18 -3.79 4.43 -10.22
CA PRO A 18 -3.22 5.72 -9.82
C PRO A 18 -2.43 5.64 -8.51
N LEU A 19 -2.90 4.82 -7.55
CA LEU A 19 -2.20 4.64 -6.28
C LEU A 19 -0.89 3.87 -6.46
N LEU A 20 -0.90 2.83 -7.30
CA LEU A 20 0.30 2.06 -7.63
C LEU A 20 1.35 2.91 -8.35
N ASP A 21 0.94 3.74 -9.32
CA ASP A 21 1.83 4.70 -9.99
C ASP A 21 2.38 5.77 -9.03
N PHE A 22 1.53 6.27 -8.13
CA PHE A 22 1.96 7.16 -7.05
C PHE A 22 3.00 6.50 -6.15
N ARG A 23 2.75 5.26 -5.71
CA ARG A 23 3.68 4.47 -4.89
C ARG A 23 5.04 4.28 -5.57
N ARG A 24 5.07 3.93 -6.86
CA ARG A 24 6.34 3.78 -7.61
C ARG A 24 7.16 5.08 -7.60
N LYS A 25 6.51 6.23 -7.74
CA LYS A 25 7.18 7.55 -7.67
C LYS A 25 7.73 7.82 -6.26
N VAL A 26 6.96 7.52 -5.21
CA VAL A 26 7.41 7.64 -3.81
C VAL A 26 8.66 6.80 -3.58
N ASN A 27 8.61 5.51 -3.93
CA ASN A 27 9.71 4.56 -3.68
C ASN A 27 10.95 4.86 -4.53
N LYS A 28 10.79 5.38 -5.75
CA LYS A 28 11.93 5.86 -6.57
C LYS A 28 12.65 7.07 -5.95
N CYS A 29 11.93 7.93 -5.23
CA CYS A 29 12.50 9.09 -4.57
C CYS A 29 13.06 8.80 -3.18
N TYR A 30 12.73 7.66 -2.58
CA TYR A 30 13.29 7.25 -1.31
C TYR A 30 14.75 6.80 -1.48
N ARG A 31 15.69 7.60 -0.95
CA ARG A 31 17.14 7.39 -1.10
C ARG A 31 17.80 6.60 0.05
N GLY A 32 17.01 5.88 0.85
CA GLY A 32 17.55 4.88 1.80
C GLY A 32 18.39 5.40 2.97
N ARG A 33 18.32 6.70 3.31
CA ARG A 33 19.07 7.25 4.45
C ARG A 33 18.39 6.98 5.79
N SER A 34 18.20 5.71 6.20
CA SER A 34 17.70 5.31 7.54
C SER A 34 16.60 6.20 8.17
N CYS A 35 15.75 6.81 7.34
CA CYS A 35 14.77 7.82 7.74
C CYS A 35 13.39 7.29 7.37
N PRO A 36 12.40 7.37 8.27
CA PRO A 36 11.06 6.90 7.97
C PRO A 36 10.39 7.78 6.90
N ILE A 37 9.50 7.18 6.12
CA ILE A 37 8.56 7.92 5.27
C ILE A 37 7.36 8.27 6.15
N ILE A 38 7.06 9.57 6.25
CA ILE A 38 5.85 10.04 6.94
C ILE A 38 4.66 9.89 5.98
N VAL A 39 3.66 9.13 6.40
CA VAL A 39 2.38 8.95 5.69
C VAL A 39 1.26 9.45 6.59
N HIS A 40 0.40 10.33 6.06
CA HIS A 40 -0.76 10.83 6.80
C HIS A 40 -1.96 10.99 5.88
N CYS A 41 -3.15 11.04 6.48
CA CYS A 41 -4.39 11.48 5.84
C CYS A 41 -5.05 12.52 6.74
N SER A 42 -6.27 12.26 7.22
CA SER A 42 -6.97 13.08 8.21
C SER A 42 -6.78 12.53 9.62
N ASP A 43 -7.10 11.25 9.83
CA ASP A 43 -6.99 10.54 11.11
C ASP A 43 -5.69 9.70 11.25
N GLY A 44 -4.97 9.56 10.13
CA GLY A 44 -3.77 8.72 10.06
C GLY A 44 -4.07 7.23 10.24
N ALA A 45 -5.28 6.76 9.93
CA ALA A 45 -5.69 5.37 10.17
C ALA A 45 -6.24 4.69 8.89
N GLY A 46 -7.30 5.22 8.27
CA GLY A 46 -7.94 4.60 7.11
C GLY A 46 -7.03 4.58 5.88
N ARG A 47 -6.99 5.70 5.14
CA ARG A 47 -6.17 5.84 3.92
C ARG A 47 -4.68 5.61 4.17
N THR A 48 -4.18 6.08 5.32
CA THR A 48 -2.80 5.85 5.76
C THR A 48 -2.50 4.36 5.94
N GLY A 49 -3.37 3.63 6.65
CA GLY A 49 -3.22 2.20 6.85
C GLY A 49 -3.29 1.42 5.55
N THR A 50 -4.23 1.77 4.66
CA THR A 50 -4.35 1.10 3.36
C THR A 50 -3.10 1.29 2.50
N TYR A 51 -2.55 2.51 2.43
CA TYR A 51 -1.31 2.76 1.71
C TYR A 51 -0.12 1.99 2.30
N ILE A 52 0.04 2.02 3.62
CA ILE A 52 1.13 1.32 4.31
C ILE A 52 1.02 -0.19 4.13
N LEU A 53 -0.18 -0.76 4.21
CA LEU A 53 -0.41 -2.19 3.98
C LEU A 53 0.03 -2.61 2.58
N VAL A 54 -0.44 -1.89 1.55
CA VAL A 54 -0.05 -2.15 0.15
C VAL A 54 1.47 -2.04 -0.02
N ASP A 55 2.08 -0.99 0.51
CA ASP A 55 3.52 -0.80 0.36
C ASP A 55 4.35 -1.87 1.08
N MET A 56 3.96 -2.23 2.30
CA MET A 56 4.65 -3.23 3.10
C MET A 56 4.60 -4.62 2.45
N VAL A 57 3.41 -5.02 1.97
CA VAL A 57 3.22 -6.29 1.28
C VAL A 57 4.06 -6.36 0.01
N LEU A 58 3.95 -5.36 -0.87
CA LEU A 58 4.70 -5.35 -2.13
C LEU A 58 6.21 -5.28 -1.92
N ASN A 59 6.67 -4.56 -0.88
CA ASN A 59 8.10 -4.53 -0.52
C ASN A 59 8.58 -5.88 0.02
N ARG A 60 7.76 -6.64 0.76
CA ARG A 60 8.10 -8.01 1.18
C ARG A 60 8.22 -8.94 -0.04
N MET A 61 7.29 -8.86 -1.00
CA MET A 61 7.37 -9.63 -2.24
C MET A 61 8.65 -9.32 -3.03
N ALA A 62 8.97 -8.03 -3.19
CA ALA A 62 10.17 -7.60 -3.90
C ALA A 62 11.47 -8.08 -3.24
N LYS A 63 11.45 -8.35 -1.92
CA LYS A 63 12.57 -8.94 -1.17
C LYS A 63 12.60 -10.47 -1.22
N GLY A 64 11.73 -11.12 -1.98
CA GLY A 64 11.72 -12.57 -2.20
C GLY A 64 10.92 -13.37 -1.17
N VAL A 65 10.09 -12.73 -0.35
CA VAL A 65 9.16 -13.45 0.54
C VAL A 65 8.13 -14.19 -0.33
N LYS A 66 8.08 -15.52 -0.21
CA LYS A 66 7.25 -16.39 -1.06
C LYS A 66 5.78 -16.47 -0.59
N GLU A 67 5.56 -16.45 0.71
CA GLU A 67 4.23 -16.53 1.32
C GLU A 67 3.89 -15.20 1.95
N ILE A 68 2.76 -14.62 1.55
CA ILE A 68 2.25 -13.39 2.13
C ILE A 68 0.85 -13.61 2.63
N ASP A 69 0.69 -13.41 3.92
CA ASP A 69 -0.60 -13.22 4.56
C ASP A 69 -0.85 -11.73 4.77
N ILE A 70 -1.77 -11.18 3.99
CA ILE A 70 -2.13 -9.76 4.03
C ILE A 70 -2.94 -9.45 5.30
N ALA A 71 -3.72 -10.39 5.81
CA ALA A 71 -4.46 -10.22 7.06
C ALA A 71 -3.49 -10.18 8.25
N ALA A 72 -2.54 -11.10 8.31
CA ALA A 72 -1.48 -11.08 9.34
C ALA A 72 -0.61 -9.82 9.23
N THR A 73 -0.36 -9.33 8.01
CA THR A 73 0.36 -8.05 7.82
C THR A 73 -0.47 -6.86 8.33
N LEU A 74 -1.79 -6.89 8.15
CA LEU A 74 -2.67 -5.88 8.71
C LEU A 74 -2.71 -5.93 10.25
N GLU A 75 -2.80 -7.11 10.85
CA GLU A 75 -2.71 -7.31 12.30
C GLU A 75 -1.40 -6.73 12.84
N HIS A 76 -0.27 -7.06 12.21
CA HIS A 76 1.03 -6.52 12.56
C HIS A 76 1.12 -4.98 12.48
N ILE A 77 0.41 -4.36 11.54
CA ILE A 77 0.33 -2.89 11.44
C ILE A 77 -0.58 -2.34 12.54
N ARG A 78 -1.68 -3.04 12.88
CA ARG A 78 -2.62 -2.65 13.95
C ARG A 78 -2.01 -2.77 15.34
N ASP A 79 -1.06 -3.68 15.55
CA ASP A 79 -0.27 -3.78 16.79
C ASP A 79 0.56 -2.52 17.06
N GLN A 80 0.97 -1.81 16.00
CA GLN A 80 1.78 -0.59 16.10
C GLN A 80 0.92 0.68 16.14
N ARG A 81 -0.21 0.69 15.45
CA ARG A 81 -1.20 1.77 15.48
C ARG A 81 -2.61 1.19 15.39
N PRO A 82 -3.42 1.27 16.45
CA PRO A 82 -4.78 0.78 16.43
C PRO A 82 -5.62 1.46 15.32
N GLY A 83 -6.55 0.70 14.74
CA GLY A 83 -7.51 1.22 13.75
C GLY A 83 -6.98 1.40 12.33
N MET A 84 -5.76 0.95 12.03
CA MET A 84 -5.23 0.96 10.65
C MET A 84 -6.10 0.13 9.72
N VAL A 85 -6.44 0.69 8.54
CA VAL A 85 -7.46 0.16 7.62
C VAL A 85 -8.82 0.02 8.34
N GLN A 86 -9.70 1.00 8.17
CA GLN A 86 -10.91 1.13 8.97
C GLN A 86 -12.11 0.41 8.37
N THR A 87 -12.19 0.31 7.04
CA THR A 87 -13.35 -0.27 6.36
C THR A 87 -12.98 -1.53 5.60
N LYS A 88 -14.00 -2.37 5.37
CA LYS A 88 -13.86 -3.56 4.53
C LYS A 88 -13.43 -3.17 3.10
N ASP A 89 -14.02 -2.15 2.52
CA ASP A 89 -13.70 -1.66 1.18
C ASP A 89 -12.22 -1.25 1.07
N GLN A 90 -11.66 -0.62 2.10
CA GLN A 90 -10.25 -0.27 2.15
C GLN A 90 -9.35 -1.51 2.16
N PHE A 91 -9.76 -2.58 2.85
CA PHE A 91 -9.03 -3.84 2.88
C PHE A 91 -9.12 -4.57 1.54
N GLU A 92 -10.31 -4.66 0.95
CA GLU A 92 -10.51 -5.24 -0.40
C GLU A 92 -9.71 -4.47 -1.45
N PHE A 93 -9.73 -3.14 -1.40
CA PHE A 93 -8.93 -2.30 -2.28
C PHE A 93 -7.42 -2.58 -2.15
N ALA A 94 -6.91 -2.81 -0.94
CA ALA A 94 -5.51 -3.19 -0.73
C ALA A 94 -5.19 -4.55 -1.37
N LEU A 95 -6.08 -5.55 -1.20
CA LEU A 95 -5.93 -6.86 -1.84
C LEU A 95 -5.90 -6.74 -3.36
N THR A 96 -6.84 -5.99 -3.95
CA THR A 96 -6.89 -5.74 -5.39
C THR A 96 -5.62 -5.05 -5.88
N ALA A 97 -5.14 -4.02 -5.17
CA ALA A 97 -3.93 -3.29 -5.56
C ALA A 97 -2.68 -4.19 -5.55
N VAL A 98 -2.55 -5.05 -4.53
CA VAL A 98 -1.44 -6.03 -4.47
C VAL A 98 -1.54 -7.02 -5.63
N ALA A 99 -2.71 -7.60 -5.87
CA ALA A 99 -2.91 -8.58 -6.95
C ALA A 99 -2.61 -7.97 -8.33
N GLU A 100 -3.07 -6.75 -8.60
CA GLU A 100 -2.79 -6.04 -9.85
C GLU A 100 -1.30 -5.77 -10.05
N GLU A 101 -0.57 -5.33 -9.01
CA GLU A 101 0.86 -5.07 -9.11
C GLU A 101 1.65 -6.36 -9.38
N VAL A 102 1.30 -7.45 -8.71
CA VAL A 102 1.91 -8.77 -8.93
C VAL A 102 1.68 -9.24 -10.36
N ASN A 103 0.44 -9.14 -10.85
CA ASN A 103 0.12 -9.47 -12.24
C ASN A 103 0.90 -8.61 -13.24
N ALA A 104 1.10 -7.33 -12.97
CA ALA A 104 1.88 -6.44 -13.81
C ALA A 104 3.38 -6.83 -13.82
N ILE A 105 3.93 -7.22 -12.67
CA ILE A 105 5.33 -7.69 -12.56
C ILE A 105 5.52 -9.00 -13.33
N LEU A 106 4.62 -9.98 -13.15
CA LEU A 106 4.69 -11.27 -13.82
C LEU A 106 4.62 -11.14 -15.36
N LYS A 107 3.76 -10.23 -15.87
CA LYS A 107 3.67 -9.93 -17.30
C LYS A 107 4.91 -9.24 -17.87
N ALA A 108 5.70 -8.57 -17.03
CA ALA A 108 6.90 -7.85 -17.45
C ALA A 108 8.17 -8.73 -17.43
N LEU A 109 8.11 -9.94 -16.86
CA LEU A 109 9.22 -10.88 -16.89
C LEU A 109 9.40 -11.43 -18.32
N PRO A 110 10.63 -11.42 -18.88
CA PRO A 110 10.90 -12.06 -20.16
C PRO A 110 10.55 -13.55 -20.07
N GLN A 111 9.81 -14.04 -21.08
CA GLN A 111 9.45 -15.46 -21.24
C GLN A 111 10.66 -16.27 -21.67
#